data_AF-A0A9W8JMC4-F1
#
_entry.id   AF-A0A9W8JMC4-F1
#
_cell.length_a   1.000
_cell.length_b   1.000
_cell.length_c   1.000
_cell.angle_alpha   90.00
_cell.angle_beta   90.00
_cell.angle_gamma   90.00
#
_symmetry.space_group_name_H-M   'P 1'
#
loop_
_entity.id
_entity.type
_entity.pdbx_description
1 polymer ?
#
loop_
_entity_poly.entity_id
_entity_poly.type
_entity_poly.pdbx_seq_one_letter_code
_entity_poly.pdbx_strand_id
1 'polypeptide(L)'
;MSDYTPIEEIPKIVGSLCTTFLTGHTKPLAYRQHQLRQLARFAQENADALASAIQRDLGRPKQETIMAEVGAIVERSLICAEKVAEWAGTEELAGRVAPWQRGWRPRVVKEPKGVVLVIACVFLLSFSSRCSLSGYD
;
A
#
# COMPACT_ATOMS: atom_id res chain seq x y z
N MET A 1 -26.16 -2.79 8.76
CA MET A 1 -25.71 -3.71 7.69
C MET A 1 -24.55 -3.04 6.99
N SER A 2 -23.45 -3.74 6.74
CA SER A 2 -22.39 -3.19 5.89
C SER A 2 -22.91 -3.23 4.46
N ASP A 3 -23.03 -2.08 3.82
CA ASP A 3 -23.44 -2.01 2.42
C ASP A 3 -22.28 -2.55 1.55
N TYR A 4 -22.57 -3.58 0.76
CA TYR A 4 -21.63 -4.15 -0.20
C TYR A 4 -21.72 -3.38 -1.52
N THR A 5 -20.60 -3.25 -2.24
CA THR A 5 -20.62 -2.71 -3.61
C THR A 5 -21.39 -3.67 -4.52
N PRO A 6 -22.43 -3.21 -5.25
CA PRO A 6 -23.19 -4.05 -6.17
C PRO A 6 -22.31 -4.54 -7.33
N ILE A 7 -22.59 -5.74 -7.84
CA ILE A 7 -21.75 -6.44 -8.84
C ILE A 7 -21.64 -5.62 -10.13
N GLU A 8 -22.69 -4.88 -10.47
CA GLU A 8 -22.80 -4.04 -11.66
C GLU A 8 -21.93 -2.78 -11.58
N GLU A 9 -21.52 -2.35 -10.38
CA GLU A 9 -20.67 -1.17 -10.17
C GLU A 9 -19.18 -1.50 -10.22
N ILE A 10 -18.77 -2.70 -9.81
CA ILE A 10 -17.38 -3.16 -9.83
C ILE A 10 -16.69 -2.91 -11.19
N PRO A 11 -17.24 -3.33 -12.35
CA PRO A 11 -16.60 -3.08 -13.64
C PRO A 11 -16.52 -1.59 -13.97
N LYS A 12 -17.47 -0.76 -13.51
CA LYS A 12 -17.45 0.69 -13.72
C LYS A 12 -16.31 1.36 -12.95
N ILE A 13 -16.11 0.95 -11.69
CA ILE A 13 -14.99 1.43 -10.85
C ILE A 13 -13.65 1.08 -11.51
N VAL A 14 -13.48 -0.19 -11.90
CA VAL A 14 -12.25 -0.64 -12.56
C VAL A 14 -12.03 0.10 -13.88
N GLY A 15 -13.07 0.28 -14.70
CA GLY A 15 -13.00 1.03 -15.96
C GLY A 15 -12.57 2.49 -15.77
N SER A 16 -13.07 3.16 -14.73
CA SER A 16 -12.68 4.53 -14.38
C SER A 16 -11.20 4.62 -13.96
N LEU A 17 -10.73 3.69 -13.12
CA LEU A 17 -9.34 3.62 -12.70
C LEU A 17 -8.40 3.35 -13.88
N CYS A 18 -8.75 2.44 -14.78
CA CYS A 18 -8.00 2.17 -16.00
C CYS A 18 -7.93 3.41 -16.89
N THR A 19 -9.05 4.10 -17.10
CA THR A 19 -9.09 5.33 -17.89
C THR A 19 -8.18 6.39 -17.29
N THR A 20 -8.23 6.59 -15.97
CA THR A 20 -7.38 7.55 -15.25
C THR A 20 -5.90 7.19 -15.33
N PHE A 21 -5.56 5.90 -15.32
CA PHE A 21 -4.18 5.46 -15.52
C PHE A 21 -3.69 5.77 -16.94
N LEU A 22 -4.52 5.52 -17.95
CA LEU A 22 -4.18 5.75 -19.36
C LEU A 22 -3.96 7.22 -19.71
N THR A 23 -4.54 8.17 -18.94
CA THR A 23 -4.23 9.60 -19.12
C THR A 23 -2.80 9.98 -18.69
N GLY A 24 -2.09 9.09 -18.00
CA GLY A 24 -0.74 9.34 -17.51
C GLY A 24 -0.68 10.23 -16.25
N HIS A 25 -1.83 10.57 -15.65
CA HIS A 25 -1.90 11.45 -14.48
C HIS A 25 -1.07 10.94 -13.28
N THR A 26 -0.90 9.62 -13.15
CA THR A 26 -0.16 8.99 -12.05
C THR A 26 1.33 8.80 -12.34
N LYS A 27 1.81 9.11 -13.56
CA LYS A 27 3.21 8.95 -13.98
C LYS A 27 4.18 9.93 -13.28
N PRO A 28 3.85 11.23 -13.10
CA PRO A 28 4.75 12.20 -12.49
C PRO A 28 5.18 11.82 -11.08
N LEU A 29 6.46 12.05 -10.75
CA LEU A 29 7.00 11.78 -9.42
C LEU A 29 6.36 12.66 -8.33
N ALA A 30 6.11 13.93 -8.65
CA ALA A 30 5.46 14.86 -7.72
C ALA A 30 4.08 14.36 -7.27
N TYR A 31 3.29 13.79 -8.19
CA TYR A 31 1.98 13.20 -7.87
C TYR A 31 2.12 12.02 -6.90
N ARG A 32 3.05 11.10 -7.18
CA ARG A 32 3.31 9.93 -6.31
C ARG A 32 3.77 10.35 -4.91
N GLN A 33 4.70 11.30 -4.82
CA GLN A 33 5.16 11.84 -3.54
C GLN A 33 4.03 12.54 -2.77
N HIS A 34 3.19 13.29 -3.48
CA HIS A 34 2.02 13.93 -2.87
C HIS A 34 1.07 12.89 -2.28
N GLN A 35 0.68 11.86 -3.05
CA GLN A 35 -0.21 10.80 -2.56
C GLN A 35 0.34 10.07 -1.33
N LEU A 36 1.64 9.79 -1.28
CA LEU A 36 2.28 9.15 -0.12
C LEU A 36 2.23 10.05 1.13
N ARG A 37 2.41 11.36 0.98
CA ARG A 37 2.25 12.31 2.09
C ARG A 37 0.80 12.44 2.54
N GLN A 38 -0.16 12.41 1.61
CA GLN A 38 -1.58 12.39 1.95
C GLN A 38 -1.96 11.12 2.72
N LEU A 39 -1.37 9.96 2.39
CA LEU A 39 -1.59 8.72 3.14
C LEU A 39 -1.08 8.83 4.59
N ALA A 40 0.12 9.40 4.77
CA ALA A 40 0.67 9.65 6.10
C ALA A 40 -0.21 10.63 6.91
N ARG A 41 -0.73 11.67 6.26
CA ARG A 41 -1.65 12.64 6.87
C ARG A 41 -2.97 12.00 7.28
N PHE A 42 -3.58 11.24 6.36
CA PHE A 42 -4.83 10.51 6.62
C PHE A 42 -4.72 9.59 7.85
N ALA A 43 -3.63 8.82 7.94
CA ALA A 43 -3.40 7.91 9.05
C ALA A 43 -3.24 8.65 10.39
N GLN A 44 -2.54 9.80 10.40
CA GLN A 44 -2.38 10.63 11.60
C GLN A 44 -3.69 11.27 12.05
N GLU A 45 -4.43 11.89 11.14
CA GLU A 45 -5.68 12.60 11.45
C GLU A 45 -6.77 11.65 11.93
N ASN A 46 -6.72 10.38 11.52
CA ASN A 46 -7.72 9.37 11.86
C ASN A 46 -7.19 8.31 12.84
N ALA A 47 -6.06 8.54 13.51
CA ALA A 47 -5.40 7.55 14.36
C ALA A 47 -6.34 6.96 15.42
N ASP A 48 -7.13 7.82 16.08
CA ASP A 48 -8.09 7.42 17.10
C ASP A 48 -9.25 6.61 16.53
N ALA A 49 -9.79 7.02 15.38
CA ALA A 49 -10.89 6.32 14.71
C ALA A 49 -10.47 4.93 14.23
N LEU A 50 -9.27 4.81 13.66
CA LEU A 50 -8.66 3.55 13.24
C LEU A 50 -8.42 2.63 14.44
N ALA A 51 -7.87 3.16 15.53
CA ALA A 51 -7.67 2.37 16.74
C ALA A 51 -8.98 1.90 17.37
N SER A 52 -10.03 2.74 17.38
CA SER A 52 -11.36 2.34 17.83
C SER A 52 -12.05 1.32 16.92
N ALA A 53 -11.75 1.30 15.62
CA ALA A 53 -12.24 0.26 14.71
C ALA A 53 -11.53 -1.08 15.01
N ILE A 54 -10.20 -1.07 15.08
CA ILE A 54 -9.39 -2.27 15.37
C ILE A 54 -9.69 -2.84 16.76
N GLN A 55 -9.93 -1.99 17.75
CA GLN A 55 -10.35 -2.43 19.09
C GLN A 55 -11.70 -3.15 19.05
N ARG A 56 -12.63 -2.73 18.19
CA ARG A 56 -13.94 -3.39 18.01
C ARG A 56 -13.83 -4.70 17.24
N ASP A 57 -12.96 -4.76 16.24
CA ASP A 57 -12.83 -5.94 15.37
C ASP A 57 -11.94 -7.03 15.99
N LEU A 58 -10.82 -6.64 16.61
CA LEU A 58 -9.77 -7.55 17.08
C LEU A 58 -9.53 -7.50 18.59
N GLY A 59 -10.14 -6.56 19.32
CA GLY A 59 -9.95 -6.43 20.77
C GLY A 59 -8.59 -5.86 21.19
N ARG A 60 -7.74 -5.40 20.25
CA ARG A 60 -6.40 -4.88 20.56
C ARG A 60 -6.45 -3.50 21.21
N PRO A 61 -5.62 -3.24 22.24
CA PRO A 61 -5.60 -1.97 22.95
C PRO A 61 -5.22 -0.80 22.04
N LYS A 62 -5.81 0.36 22.31
CA LYS A 62 -5.64 1.60 21.52
C LYS A 62 -4.16 1.98 21.35
N GLN A 63 -3.38 1.97 22.42
CA GLN A 63 -1.98 2.41 22.40
C GLN A 63 -1.11 1.50 21.52
N GLU A 64 -1.27 0.17 21.64
CA GLU A 64 -0.56 -0.81 20.81
C GLU A 64 -0.93 -0.62 19.33
N THR A 65 -2.21 -0.41 19.05
CA THR A 65 -2.70 -0.20 17.68
C THR A 65 -2.14 1.08 17.05
N ILE A 66 -2.11 2.18 17.81
CA ILE A 66 -1.56 3.45 17.31
C ILE A 66 -0.05 3.31 17.03
N MET A 67 0.70 2.63 17.91
CA MET A 67 2.14 2.46 17.71
C MET A 67 2.45 1.49 16.57
N ALA A 68 1.84 0.30 16.57
CA ALA A 68 2.21 -0.79 15.67
C ALA A 68 1.58 -0.66 14.28
N GLU A 69 0.34 -0.19 14.17
CA GLU A 69 -0.39 -0.13 12.90
C GLU A 69 -0.33 1.28 12.30
N VAL A 70 -0.82 2.28 13.04
CA VAL A 70 -0.89 3.66 12.53
C VAL A 70 0.51 4.24 12.36
N GLY A 71 1.38 4.08 13.37
CA GLY A 71 2.77 4.52 13.31
C GLY A 71 3.53 3.91 12.15
N ALA A 72 3.37 2.60 11.91
CA ALA A 72 3.99 1.92 10.78
C ALA A 72 3.49 2.46 9.43
N ILE A 73 2.19 2.73 9.26
CA ILE A 73 1.65 3.32 8.03
C ILE A 73 2.28 4.69 7.77
N VAL A 74 2.36 5.54 8.79
CA VAL A 74 2.93 6.89 8.69
C VAL A 74 4.41 6.83 8.33
N GLU A 75 5.19 6.06 9.09
CA GLU A 75 6.63 5.91 8.88
C GLU A 75 6.93 5.37 7.47
N ARG A 76 6.27 4.27 7.07
CA ARG A 76 6.48 3.66 5.76
C ARG A 76 6.08 4.60 4.62
N SER A 77 4.99 5.36 4.78
CA SER A 77 4.55 6.33 3.78
C SER A 77 5.56 7.45 3.59
N LEU A 78 6.14 7.97 4.68
CA LEU A 78 7.17 9.02 4.63
C LEU A 78 8.47 8.51 4.00
N ILE A 79 8.97 7.34 4.41
CA ILE A 79 10.16 6.71 3.81
C ILE A 79 9.95 6.49 2.31
N CYS A 80 8.77 5.99 1.91
CA CYS A 80 8.44 5.82 0.50
C CYS A 80 8.40 7.16 -0.25
N ALA A 81 7.88 8.24 0.36
CA ALA A 81 7.81 9.55 -0.27
C ALA A 81 9.21 10.15 -0.54
N GLU A 82 10.16 9.89 0.36
CA GLU A 82 11.55 10.32 0.20
C GLU A 82 12.28 9.49 -0.86
N LYS A 83 12.11 8.15 -0.83
CA LYS A 83 12.87 7.23 -1.68
C LYS A 83 12.26 6.98 -3.05
N VAL A 84 10.99 7.33 -3.31
CA VAL A 84 10.34 7.04 -4.59
C VAL A 84 11.06 7.68 -5.80
N ALA A 85 11.70 8.83 -5.61
CA ALA A 85 12.47 9.49 -6.67
C ALA A 85 13.72 8.69 -7.04
N GLU A 86 14.44 8.17 -6.04
CA GLU A 86 15.58 7.28 -6.22
C GLU A 86 15.14 5.96 -6.87
N TRP A 87 14.08 5.34 -6.33
CA TRP A 87 13.59 4.05 -6.81
C TRP A 87 13.07 4.09 -8.23
N ALA A 88 12.46 5.20 -8.65
CA ALA A 88 11.98 5.39 -10.02
C ALA A 88 13.05 5.91 -10.99
N GLY A 89 14.26 6.21 -10.50
CA GLY A 89 15.38 6.67 -11.31
C GLY A 89 15.72 5.67 -12.43
N THR A 90 16.12 6.22 -13.57
CA THR A 90 16.58 5.43 -14.71
C THR A 90 18.00 4.93 -14.45
N GLU A 91 18.22 3.63 -14.58
CA GLU A 91 19.54 3.02 -14.34
C GLU A 91 20.28 2.83 -15.66
N GLU A 92 21.52 3.33 -15.74
CA GLU A 92 22.39 3.10 -16.89
C GLU A 92 23.08 1.74 -16.78
N LEU A 93 23.06 0.95 -17.86
CA LEU A 93 23.65 -0.40 -17.91
C LEU A 93 25.08 -0.40 -18.45
N ALA A 94 25.78 0.73 -18.47
CA ALA A 94 27.08 0.89 -19.13
C ALA A 94 28.15 -0.11 -18.68
N GLY A 95 28.09 -0.58 -17.42
CA GLY A 95 29.00 -1.60 -16.86
C GLY A 95 28.54 -3.06 -17.02
N ARG A 96 27.30 -3.31 -17.46
CA ARG A 96 26.69 -4.64 -17.54
C ARG A 96 26.57 -5.18 -18.98
N VAL A 97 27.06 -4.42 -19.96
CA VAL A 97 26.99 -4.77 -21.38
C VAL A 97 28.38 -4.93 -22.00
N ALA A 98 28.45 -5.72 -23.07
CA ALA A 98 29.69 -5.96 -23.78
C ALA A 98 30.28 -4.64 -24.32
N PRO A 99 31.62 -4.51 -24.44
CA PRO A 99 32.27 -3.25 -24.84
C PRO A 99 31.73 -2.64 -26.14
N TRP A 100 31.37 -3.48 -27.12
CA TRP A 100 30.81 -3.05 -28.41
C TRP A 100 29.38 -2.49 -28.33
N GLN A 101 28.64 -2.79 -27.25
CA GLN A 101 27.27 -2.31 -27.02
C GLN A 101 27.21 -1.03 -26.18
N ARG A 102 28.34 -0.58 -25.60
CA ARG A 102 28.37 0.62 -24.76
C ARG A 102 27.96 1.88 -25.53
N GLY A 103 28.21 1.92 -26.83
CA GLY A 103 27.79 3.02 -27.71
C GLY A 103 26.27 3.23 -27.78
N TRP A 104 25.47 2.20 -27.47
CA TRP A 104 24.00 2.25 -27.56
C TRP A 104 23.32 2.87 -26.34
N ARG A 105 24.08 3.20 -25.28
CA ARG A 105 23.57 3.79 -24.02
C ARG A 105 22.36 3.03 -23.45
N PRO A 106 22.46 1.71 -23.22
CA PRO A 106 21.34 0.92 -22.69
C PRO A 106 20.93 1.42 -21.29
N ARG A 107 19.61 1.58 -21.09
CA ARG A 107 19.00 2.11 -19.87
C ARG A 107 17.83 1.23 -19.44
N VAL A 108 17.63 1.11 -18.13
CA VAL A 108 16.44 0.51 -17.54
C VAL A 108 15.55 1.62 -17.02
N VAL A 109 14.38 1.78 -17.64
CA VAL A 109 13.34 2.71 -17.19
C VAL A 109 12.30 1.93 -16.41
N LYS A 110 11.97 2.41 -15.22
CA LYS A 110 10.97 1.79 -14.35
C LYS A 110 9.63 2.47 -14.56
N GLU A 111 8.75 1.81 -15.30
CA GLU A 111 7.40 2.30 -15.58
C GLU A 111 6.33 1.54 -14.77
N PRO A 112 5.24 2.23 -14.36
CA PRO A 112 4.14 1.58 -13.66
C PRO A 112 3.40 0.61 -14.59
N LYS A 113 3.00 -0.55 -14.06
CA LYS A 113 2.34 -1.61 -14.85
C LYS A 113 0.88 -1.29 -15.21
N GLY A 114 0.19 -0.51 -14.39
CA GLY A 114 -1.25 -0.27 -14.54
C GLY A 114 -1.99 -0.23 -13.20
N VAL A 115 -3.27 -0.59 -13.26
CA VAL A 115 -4.13 -0.74 -12.09
C VAL A 115 -3.79 -2.04 -11.36
N VAL A 116 -3.73 -1.97 -10.02
CA VAL A 116 -3.34 -3.08 -9.16
C VAL A 116 -4.49 -3.42 -8.21
N LEU A 117 -4.74 -4.71 -8.00
CA LEU A 117 -5.66 -5.23 -7.01
C LEU A 117 -4.90 -5.60 -5.72
N VAL A 118 -5.31 -5.02 -4.59
CA VAL A 118 -4.76 -5.34 -3.26
C VAL A 118 -5.86 -6.01 -2.45
N ILE A 119 -5.67 -7.29 -2.10
CA ILE A 119 -6.57 -8.05 -1.23
C ILE A 119 -5.86 -8.22 0.11
N ALA A 120 -6.41 -7.59 1.15
CA ALA A 120 -5.94 -7.77 2.52
C ALA A 120 -6.83 -8.80 3.23
N CYS A 121 -6.22 -9.63 4.07
CA CYS A 121 -6.91 -10.60 4.90
C CYS A 121 -6.92 -10.11 6.35
N VAL A 122 -8.06 -10.22 7.04
CA VAL A 122 -8.10 -10.02 8.49
C VAL A 122 -7.78 -11.36 9.15
N PHE A 123 -6.69 -11.43 9.92
CA PHE A 123 -6.29 -12.68 10.57
C PHE A 123 -7.24 -12.94 11.75
N LEU A 124 -8.08 -13.98 11.64
CA LEU A 124 -8.99 -14.44 12.69
C LEU A 124 -8.22 -15.11 13.83
N LEU A 125 -7.73 -14.32 14.79
CA LEU A 125 -7.13 -14.79 16.04
C LEU A 125 -8.18 -15.26 17.08
N SER A 126 -9.25 -15.92 16.65
CA SER A 126 -10.20 -16.57 17.57
C SER A 126 -9.94 -18.05 17.81
N PHE A 127 -8.89 -18.65 17.22
CA PHE A 127 -8.63 -20.09 17.37
C PHE A 127 -7.62 -20.47 18.48
N SER A 128 -6.95 -19.50 19.12
CA SER A 128 -5.89 -19.81 20.10
C SER A 128 -6.32 -19.81 21.57
N SER A 129 -7.48 -19.27 21.95
CA SER A 129 -7.82 -19.04 23.36
C SER A 129 -8.99 -19.88 23.89
N ARG A 130 -9.55 -20.79 23.09
CA ARG A 130 -10.67 -21.65 23.53
C ARG A 130 -10.41 -23.17 23.47
N CYS A 131 -9.15 -23.60 23.32
CA CYS A 131 -8.78 -25.01 23.19
C CYS A 131 -7.91 -25.57 24.34
N SER A 132 -7.86 -24.93 25.51
CA SER A 132 -7.03 -25.40 26.64
C SER A 132 -7.74 -25.57 27.99
N LEU A 133 -9.08 -25.58 28.05
CA LEU A 133 -9.82 -25.77 29.31
C LEU A 133 -10.97 -26.78 29.20
N SER A 134 -10.70 -27.98 28.66
CA SER A 134 -11.57 -29.13 28.88
C SER A 134 -10.75 -30.42 28.79
N GLY A 135 -10.51 -31.03 29.94
CA GLY A 135 -10.05 -32.42 30.05
C GLY A 135 -8.78 -32.59 30.87
N TYR A 136 -8.92 -32.64 32.19
CA TYR A 136 -8.34 -33.65 33.08
C TYR A 136 -8.92 -33.40 34.49
N ASP A 137 -10.10 -33.96 34.72
CA ASP A 137 -10.53 -34.59 35.98
C ASP A 137 -11.24 -35.89 35.58
#